data_AF-A0AAU5R6B8-F1
#
_entry.id   AF-A0AAU5R6B8-F1
#
_cell.length_a   1.000
_cell.length_b   1.000
_cell.length_c   1.000
_cell.angle_alpha   90.00
_cell.angle_beta   90.00
_cell.angle_gamma   90.00
#
_symmetry.space_group_name_H-M   'P 1'
#
loop_
_entity.id
_entity.type
_entity.pdbx_description
1 polymer ?
#
loop_
_entity_poly.entity_id
_entity_poly.type
_entity_poly.pdbx_seq_one_letter_code
_entity_poly.pdbx_strand_id
1 'polypeptide(L)'
;MTAAYGEGRRVARTAGTWARRVGLTGAVVSLTVAGWLIWLFPGPHLAAVLGIGPVDGVMRISRCYESTDAQGYQDGTDCTGMYTPRAAGEPRREVTLDKAAETHEPGSTVEVRMVRGRAHEPSGYALGTWVTVTGLILGPFLALSLSFRACARDATWSHNGDYVLVFIAAEIAALILGVLVGILAWIAIALFG
;
A
#
# COMPACT_ATOMS: atom_id res chain seq x y z
N MET A 1 -47.14 3.73 -38.19
CA MET A 1 -45.66 3.78 -38.13
C MET A 1 -45.08 4.46 -36.88
N THR A 2 -45.88 4.92 -35.92
CA THR A 2 -45.41 5.64 -34.71
C THR A 2 -45.17 4.75 -33.48
N ALA A 3 -45.80 3.56 -33.40
CA ALA A 3 -45.64 2.65 -32.26
C ALA A 3 -44.25 1.99 -32.20
N ALA A 4 -43.73 1.51 -33.34
CA ALA A 4 -42.40 0.88 -33.42
C ALA A 4 -41.24 1.82 -33.04
N TYR A 5 -41.39 3.13 -33.28
CA TYR A 5 -40.38 4.13 -32.93
C TYR A 5 -40.33 4.42 -31.42
N GLY A 6 -41.46 4.27 -30.72
CA GLY A 6 -41.55 4.44 -29.26
C GLY A 6 -41.00 3.25 -28.47
N GLU A 7 -41.04 2.06 -29.05
CA GLU A 7 -40.52 0.83 -28.46
C GLU A 7 -38.99 0.77 -28.56
N GLY A 8 -38.41 1.12 -29.72
CA GLY A 8 -36.96 1.22 -29.90
C GLY A 8 -36.28 2.23 -28.96
N ARG A 9 -36.91 3.39 -28.68
CA ARG A 9 -36.38 4.37 -27.71
C ARG A 9 -36.41 3.87 -26.26
N ARG A 10 -37.38 3.03 -25.89
CA ARG A 10 -37.44 2.48 -24.52
C ARG A 10 -36.33 1.45 -24.31
N VAL A 11 -36.14 0.54 -25.27
CA VAL A 11 -35.09 -0.49 -25.22
C VAL A 11 -33.69 0.15 -25.17
N ALA A 12 -33.44 1.21 -25.97
CA ALA A 12 -32.17 1.93 -25.94
C ALA A 12 -31.90 2.65 -24.60
N ARG A 13 -32.94 3.22 -23.96
CA ARG A 13 -32.81 3.84 -22.63
C ARG A 13 -32.54 2.81 -21.53
N THR A 14 -33.24 1.68 -21.53
CA THR A 14 -32.99 0.61 -20.54
C THR A 14 -31.60 0.01 -20.70
N ALA A 15 -31.13 -0.21 -21.94
CA ALA A 15 -29.78 -0.67 -22.22
C ALA A 15 -28.71 0.33 -21.72
N GLY A 16 -28.90 1.63 -21.97
CA GLY A 16 -28.01 2.68 -21.47
C GLY A 16 -27.98 2.78 -19.94
N THR A 17 -29.13 2.58 -19.26
CA THR A 17 -29.16 2.55 -17.79
C THR A 17 -28.49 1.31 -17.19
N TRP A 18 -28.60 0.16 -17.86
CA TRP A 18 -27.94 -1.09 -17.43
C TRP A 18 -26.42 -1.00 -17.59
N ALA A 19 -25.94 -0.53 -18.75
CA ALA A 19 -24.51 -0.30 -19.00
C ALA A 19 -23.89 0.67 -17.98
N ARG A 20 -24.61 1.75 -17.64
CA ARG A 20 -24.22 2.68 -16.57
C ARG A 20 -24.08 2.02 -15.21
N ARG A 21 -25.07 1.21 -14.83
CA ARG A 21 -25.06 0.50 -13.53
C ARG A 21 -23.89 -0.47 -13.46
N VAL A 22 -23.68 -1.29 -14.49
CA VAL A 22 -22.59 -2.27 -14.54
C VAL A 22 -21.21 -1.59 -14.46
N GLY A 23 -20.97 -0.51 -15.21
CA GLY A 23 -19.68 0.19 -15.15
C GLY A 23 -19.45 0.91 -13.81
N LEU A 24 -20.49 1.50 -13.20
CA LEU A 24 -20.35 2.08 -11.85
C LEU A 24 -20.08 1.00 -10.79
N THR A 25 -20.78 -0.14 -10.86
CA THR A 25 -20.55 -1.28 -9.98
C THR A 25 -19.14 -1.83 -10.15
N GLY A 26 -18.65 -2.00 -11.39
CA GLY A 26 -17.29 -2.46 -11.67
C GLY A 26 -16.22 -1.55 -11.07
N ALA A 27 -16.39 -0.22 -11.19
CA ALA A 27 -15.48 0.74 -10.57
C ALA A 27 -15.49 0.66 -9.03
N VAL A 28 -16.66 0.56 -8.42
CA VAL A 28 -16.79 0.44 -6.96
C VAL A 28 -16.17 -0.87 -6.47
N VAL A 29 -16.47 -1.99 -7.12
CA VAL A 29 -15.90 -3.30 -6.78
C VAL A 29 -14.39 -3.28 -6.89
N SER A 30 -13.84 -2.74 -7.99
CA SER A 30 -12.40 -2.62 -8.18
C SER A 30 -11.72 -1.84 -7.05
N LEU A 31 -12.22 -0.64 -6.70
CA LEU A 31 -11.66 0.14 -5.60
C LEU A 31 -11.86 -0.53 -4.23
N THR A 32 -12.96 -1.25 -4.03
CA THR A 32 -13.21 -2.00 -2.79
C THR A 32 -12.20 -3.12 -2.63
N VAL A 33 -11.90 -3.85 -3.71
CA VAL A 33 -10.85 -4.88 -3.71
C VAL A 33 -9.48 -4.26 -3.46
N ALA A 34 -9.16 -3.13 -4.09
CA ALA A 34 -7.91 -2.41 -3.82
C ALA A 34 -7.79 -2.01 -2.35
N GLY A 35 -8.83 -1.40 -1.78
CA GLY A 35 -8.87 -1.04 -0.37
C GLY A 35 -8.74 -2.24 0.55
N TRP A 36 -9.38 -3.36 0.23
CA TRP A 36 -9.25 -4.61 0.97
C TRP A 36 -7.83 -5.18 0.92
N LEU A 37 -7.18 -5.16 -0.25
CA LEU A 37 -5.78 -5.59 -0.40
C LEU A 37 -4.83 -4.67 0.37
N ILE A 38 -5.01 -3.36 0.27
CA ILE A 38 -4.21 -2.37 1.00
C ILE A 38 -4.37 -2.57 2.51
N TRP A 39 -5.61 -2.77 2.98
CA TRP A 39 -5.88 -3.06 4.39
C TRP A 39 -5.21 -4.36 4.85
N LEU A 40 -5.26 -5.41 4.03
CA LEU A 40 -4.74 -6.72 4.39
C LEU A 40 -3.20 -6.75 4.39
N PHE A 41 -2.55 -6.14 3.40
CA PHE A 41 -1.12 -6.26 3.15
C PHE A 41 -0.31 -5.09 3.73
N PRO A 42 -0.21 -3.91 3.09
CA PRO A 42 0.61 -2.81 3.58
C PRO A 42 0.03 -2.11 4.82
N GLY A 43 -1.27 -2.20 5.09
CA GLY A 43 -1.95 -1.46 6.17
C GLY A 43 -1.31 -1.62 7.55
N PRO A 44 -1.12 -2.85 8.06
CA PRO A 44 -0.48 -3.09 9.35
C PRO A 44 0.97 -2.60 9.39
N HIS A 45 1.72 -2.76 8.30
CA HIS A 45 3.09 -2.30 8.20
C HIS A 45 3.17 -0.76 8.21
N LEU A 46 2.30 -0.08 7.45
CA LEU A 46 2.17 1.37 7.46
C LEU A 46 1.85 1.91 8.85
N ALA A 47 0.90 1.29 9.57
CA ALA A 47 0.58 1.68 10.93
C ALA A 47 1.80 1.54 11.86
N ALA A 48 2.52 0.42 11.77
CA ALA A 48 3.69 0.17 12.60
C ALA A 48 4.84 1.16 12.34
N VAL A 49 5.17 1.42 11.07
CA VAL A 49 6.27 2.34 10.69
C VAL A 49 5.89 3.82 10.84
N LEU A 50 4.60 4.15 10.93
CA LEU A 50 4.13 5.47 11.34
C LEU A 50 4.07 5.64 12.86
N GLY A 51 4.33 4.58 13.62
CA GLY A 51 4.19 4.59 15.07
C GLY A 51 2.73 4.65 15.56
N ILE A 52 1.76 4.33 14.70
CA ILE A 52 0.33 4.32 15.05
C ILE A 52 0.03 3.06 15.86
N GLY A 53 -0.60 3.24 17.02
CA GLY A 53 -0.96 2.16 17.93
C GLY A 53 0.08 1.92 19.04
N PRO A 54 -0.26 1.06 20.02
CA PRO A 54 0.61 0.78 21.15
C PRO A 54 1.89 0.08 20.71
N VAL A 55 2.97 0.32 21.45
CA VAL A 55 4.20 -0.46 21.36
C VAL A 55 3.93 -1.86 21.91
N ASP A 56 4.25 -2.89 21.13
CA ASP A 56 4.02 -4.29 21.47
C ASP A 56 5.08 -4.83 22.44
N GLY A 57 6.29 -4.28 22.39
CA GLY A 57 7.37 -4.63 23.30
C GLY A 57 8.66 -3.88 23.02
N VAL A 58 9.73 -4.33 23.67
CA VAL A 58 11.09 -3.78 23.48
C VAL A 58 11.99 -4.83 22.87
N MET A 59 12.81 -4.43 21.92
CA MET A 59 13.80 -5.28 21.29
C MET A 59 15.19 -4.85 21.72
N ARG A 60 15.97 -5.79 22.27
CA ARG A 60 17.39 -5.57 22.53
C ARG A 60 18.21 -6.03 21.35
N ILE A 61 18.87 -5.09 20.67
CA ILE A 61 19.57 -5.34 19.42
C ILE A 61 20.86 -6.12 19.69
N SER A 62 21.10 -7.16 18.90
CA SER A 62 22.32 -7.96 18.95
C SER A 62 23.27 -7.58 17.82
N ARG A 63 22.75 -7.36 16.61
CA ARG A 63 23.52 -7.01 15.42
C ARG A 63 22.63 -6.32 14.39
N CYS A 64 23.18 -5.34 13.68
CA CYS A 64 22.58 -4.79 12.47
C CYS A 64 23.44 -5.16 11.25
N TYR A 65 22.79 -5.35 10.11
CA TYR A 65 23.42 -5.65 8.83
C TYR A 65 22.64 -4.97 7.70
N GLU A 66 23.33 -4.67 6.60
CA GLU A 66 22.66 -4.25 5.38
C GLU A 66 21.85 -5.42 4.82
N SER A 67 20.56 -5.19 4.64
CA SER A 67 19.65 -6.14 4.02
C SER A 67 19.70 -5.96 2.50
N THR A 68 19.53 -7.05 1.76
CA THR A 68 19.38 -7.01 0.31
C THR A 68 18.08 -7.65 -0.12
N ASP A 69 17.48 -7.12 -1.19
CA ASP A 69 16.33 -7.72 -1.83
C ASP A 69 16.67 -9.04 -2.53
N ALA A 70 15.66 -9.65 -3.16
CA ALA A 70 15.83 -10.93 -3.88
C ALA A 70 16.79 -10.85 -5.07
N GLN A 71 17.13 -9.64 -5.52
CA GLN A 71 18.02 -9.35 -6.64
C GLN A 71 19.42 -8.93 -6.16
N GLY A 72 19.63 -8.81 -4.85
CA GLY A 72 20.90 -8.41 -4.25
C GLY A 72 21.11 -6.90 -4.17
N TYR A 73 20.10 -6.08 -4.42
CA TYR A 73 20.17 -4.64 -4.20
C TYR A 73 19.93 -4.30 -2.73
N GLN A 74 20.55 -3.23 -2.24
CA GLN A 74 20.35 -2.77 -0.87
C GLN A 74 18.88 -2.43 -0.61
N ASP A 75 18.29 -3.06 0.41
CA ASP A 75 16.88 -2.87 0.83
C ASP A 75 16.78 -2.32 2.27
N GLY A 76 17.74 -1.48 2.66
CA GLY A 76 17.82 -0.86 3.98
C GLY A 76 18.61 -1.69 4.99
N THR A 77 18.51 -1.33 6.27
CA THR A 77 19.24 -1.98 7.36
C THR A 77 18.30 -2.84 8.18
N ASP A 78 18.64 -4.11 8.36
CA ASP A 78 17.93 -5.00 9.27
C ASP A 78 18.75 -5.21 10.54
N CYS A 79 18.07 -5.34 11.67
CA CYS A 79 18.72 -5.65 12.94
C CYS A 79 18.11 -6.90 13.56
N THR A 80 18.92 -7.83 14.04
CA THR A 80 18.46 -8.96 14.86
C THR A 80 18.63 -8.66 16.33
N GLY A 81 17.85 -9.34 17.17
CA GLY A 81 17.84 -9.07 18.59
C GLY A 81 16.76 -9.84 19.35
N MET A 82 16.85 -9.78 20.68
CA MET A 82 15.89 -10.42 21.56
C MET A 82 14.71 -9.49 21.83
N TYR A 83 13.53 -9.90 21.41
CA TYR A 83 12.28 -9.22 21.69
C TYR A 83 11.72 -9.64 23.04
N THR A 84 11.34 -8.64 23.83
CA THR A 84 10.64 -8.78 25.10
C THR A 84 9.23 -8.17 24.96
N PRO A 85 8.19 -9.02 24.87
CA PRO A 85 6.82 -8.55 24.73
C PRO A 85 6.36 -7.80 25.99
N ARG A 86 5.51 -6.80 25.80
CA ARG A 86 4.84 -6.07 26.88
C ARG A 86 3.66 -6.86 27.45
N ALA A 87 3.02 -7.69 26.62
CA ALA A 87 1.92 -8.55 27.04
C ALA A 87 2.42 -9.70 27.94
N ALA A 88 1.72 -9.91 29.06
CA ALA A 88 2.02 -11.02 29.96
C ALA A 88 1.68 -12.36 29.28
N GLY A 89 2.62 -13.31 29.31
CA GLY A 89 2.42 -14.67 28.80
C GLY A 89 3.01 -14.97 27.42
N GLU A 90 3.49 -13.96 26.69
CA GLU A 90 4.24 -14.19 25.45
C GLU A 90 5.73 -14.43 25.75
N PRO A 91 6.36 -15.48 25.20
CA PRO A 91 7.77 -15.76 25.47
C PRO A 91 8.68 -14.75 24.77
N ARG A 92 9.83 -14.48 25.40
CA ARG A 92 10.93 -13.78 24.73
C ARG A 92 11.42 -14.63 23.57
N ARG A 93 11.67 -13.98 22.43
CA ARG A 93 12.10 -14.63 21.20
C ARG A 93 13.03 -13.74 20.40
N GLU A 94 13.87 -14.34 19.59
CA GLU A 94 14.65 -13.61 18.61
C GLU A 94 13.72 -13.18 17.45
N VAL A 95 13.81 -11.93 17.06
CA VAL A 95 13.09 -11.37 15.91
C VAL A 95 14.02 -10.46 15.12
N THR A 96 13.63 -10.16 13.90
CA THR A 96 14.31 -9.17 13.05
C THR A 96 13.50 -7.88 13.05
N LEU A 97 14.19 -6.78 13.34
CA LEU A 97 13.77 -5.41 13.08
C LEU A 97 13.95 -5.15 11.59
N ASP A 98 12.83 -4.99 10.90
CA ASP A 98 12.77 -4.79 9.46
C ASP A 98 12.94 -3.31 9.13
N LYS A 99 13.92 -2.98 8.27
CA LYS A 99 14.14 -1.62 7.75
C LYS A 99 14.27 -0.57 8.87
N ALA A 100 15.23 -0.80 9.77
CA ALA A 100 15.58 0.09 10.86
C ALA A 100 15.77 1.55 10.38
N ALA A 101 15.40 2.50 11.23
CA ALA A 101 15.51 3.92 10.95
C ALA A 101 16.98 4.36 10.82
N GLU A 102 17.82 3.76 11.64
CA GLU A 102 19.26 3.97 11.69
C GLU A 102 19.99 2.69 12.12
N THR A 103 21.32 2.71 12.02
CA THR A 103 22.16 1.62 12.50
C THR A 103 22.30 1.73 14.02
N HIS A 104 21.61 0.86 14.75
CA HIS A 104 21.65 0.81 16.20
C HIS A 104 22.92 0.11 16.73
N GLU A 105 23.42 0.58 17.88
CA GLU A 105 24.54 -0.08 18.55
C GLU A 105 24.13 -1.44 19.17
N PRO A 106 25.01 -2.46 19.13
CA PRO A 106 24.76 -3.72 19.83
C PRO A 106 24.49 -3.52 21.32
N GLY A 107 23.39 -4.10 21.81
CA GLY A 107 22.96 -4.03 23.20
C GLY A 107 21.97 -2.91 23.50
N SER A 108 21.76 -1.97 22.57
CA SER A 108 20.71 -0.94 22.63
C SER A 108 19.31 -1.54 22.68
N THR A 109 18.36 -0.79 23.21
CA THR A 109 16.95 -1.20 23.34
C THR A 109 16.05 -0.26 22.56
N VAL A 110 15.20 -0.83 21.71
CA VAL A 110 14.30 -0.08 20.83
C VAL A 110 12.86 -0.50 21.11
N GLU A 111 11.94 0.46 21.13
CA GLU A 111 10.51 0.19 21.18
C GLU A 111 9.99 -0.25 19.81
N VAL A 112 9.37 -1.42 19.75
CA VAL A 112 8.97 -2.02 18.48
C VAL A 112 7.50 -2.40 18.45
N ARG A 113 6.94 -2.35 17.24
CA ARG A 113 5.61 -2.86 16.90
C ARG A 113 5.77 -4.11 16.05
N MET A 114 5.04 -5.16 16.37
CA MET A 114 5.14 -6.46 15.72
C MET A 114 4.09 -6.56 14.61
N VAL A 115 4.56 -6.83 13.39
CA VAL A 115 3.67 -7.10 12.26
C VAL A 115 4.10 -8.40 11.61
N ARG A 116 3.20 -9.41 11.63
CA ARG A 116 3.40 -10.71 10.98
C ARG A 116 4.74 -11.38 11.35
N GLY A 117 5.19 -11.22 12.59
CA GLY A 117 6.42 -11.83 13.11
C GLY A 117 7.69 -11.03 12.90
N ARG A 118 7.64 -9.86 12.26
CA ARG A 118 8.76 -8.90 12.18
C ARG A 118 8.53 -7.72 13.09
N ALA A 119 9.60 -7.20 13.67
CA ALA A 119 9.59 -5.98 14.46
C ALA A 119 9.73 -4.77 13.53
N HIS A 120 9.02 -3.70 13.83
CA HIS A 120 9.09 -2.43 13.12
C HIS A 120 9.24 -1.30 14.12
N GLU A 121 10.13 -0.37 13.80
CA GLU A 121 10.22 0.94 14.43
C GLU A 121 9.78 2.02 13.43
N PRO A 122 9.52 3.25 13.89
CA PRO A 122 9.26 4.35 12.98
C PRO A 122 10.48 4.65 12.11
N SER A 123 10.37 4.39 10.80
CA SER A 123 11.47 4.50 9.84
C SER A 123 11.00 5.15 8.56
N GLY A 124 11.72 6.20 8.12
CA GLY A 124 11.41 6.90 6.88
C GLY A 124 11.57 6.01 5.65
N TYR A 125 12.62 5.18 5.63
CA TYR A 125 12.86 4.23 4.55
C TYR A 125 11.77 3.15 4.49
N ALA A 126 11.40 2.59 5.65
CA ALA A 126 10.30 1.62 5.74
C ALA A 126 8.97 2.23 5.30
N LEU A 127 8.67 3.47 5.74
CA LEU A 127 7.47 4.19 5.34
C LEU A 127 7.42 4.42 3.84
N GLY A 128 8.50 4.93 3.24
CA GLY A 128 8.58 5.13 1.79
C GLY A 128 8.34 3.84 1.02
N THR A 129 8.92 2.72 1.46
CA THR A 129 8.69 1.39 0.88
C THR A 129 7.19 1.03 0.90
N TRP A 130 6.54 1.08 2.07
CA TRP A 130 5.15 0.64 2.20
C TRP A 130 4.16 1.58 1.51
N VAL A 131 4.48 2.88 1.39
CA VAL A 131 3.74 3.84 0.56
C VAL A 131 3.86 3.48 -0.92
N THR A 132 5.06 3.15 -1.39
CA THR A 132 5.27 2.66 -2.77
C THR A 132 4.42 1.41 -3.02
N VAL A 133 4.51 0.39 -2.16
CA VAL A 133 3.72 -0.85 -2.29
C VAL A 133 2.23 -0.55 -2.34
N THR A 134 1.75 0.37 -1.50
CA THR A 134 0.34 0.80 -1.50
C THR A 134 -0.05 1.44 -2.82
N GLY A 135 0.79 2.32 -3.36
CA GLY A 135 0.57 2.96 -4.65
C GLY A 135 0.56 1.97 -5.82
N LEU A 136 1.51 1.03 -5.85
CA LEU A 136 1.58 -0.04 -6.86
C LEU A 136 0.38 -0.99 -6.80
N ILE A 137 -0.19 -1.21 -5.61
CA ILE A 137 -1.45 -1.94 -5.49
C ILE A 137 -2.61 -1.08 -6.00
N LEU A 138 -2.64 0.22 -5.72
CA LEU A 138 -3.78 1.08 -6.08
C LEU A 138 -3.85 1.38 -7.58
N GLY A 139 -2.71 1.57 -8.24
CA GLY A 139 -2.60 2.00 -9.64
C GLY A 139 -3.39 1.15 -10.65
N PRO A 140 -3.24 -0.19 -10.68
CA PRO A 140 -3.98 -1.04 -11.61
C PRO A 140 -5.50 -0.96 -11.39
N PHE A 141 -5.93 -0.95 -10.13
CA PHE A 141 -7.36 -0.91 -9.79
C PHE A 141 -7.98 0.46 -10.07
N LEU A 142 -7.20 1.53 -9.95
CA LEU A 142 -7.63 2.88 -10.31
C LEU A 142 -7.78 3.02 -11.82
N ALA A 143 -6.81 2.55 -12.61
CA ALA A 143 -6.89 2.52 -14.06
C ALA A 143 -8.11 1.69 -14.53
N LEU A 144 -8.33 0.52 -13.92
CA LEU A 144 -9.49 -0.33 -14.20
C LEU A 144 -10.82 0.33 -13.79
N SER A 145 -10.84 1.06 -12.68
CA SER A 145 -12.05 1.77 -12.24
C SER A 145 -12.41 2.92 -13.17
N LEU A 146 -11.40 3.62 -13.70
CA LEU A 146 -11.59 4.67 -14.68
C LEU A 146 -12.08 4.11 -16.02
N SER A 147 -11.59 2.95 -16.44
CA SER A 147 -12.10 2.29 -17.64
C SER A 147 -13.57 1.89 -17.50
N PHE A 148 -13.96 1.27 -16.38
CA PHE A 148 -15.37 0.97 -16.11
C PHE A 148 -16.26 2.23 -16.07
N ARG A 149 -15.75 3.33 -15.50
CA ARG A 149 -16.49 4.60 -15.43
C ARG A 149 -16.66 5.25 -16.80
N ALA A 150 -15.64 5.20 -17.66
CA ALA A 150 -15.73 5.69 -19.03
C ALA A 150 -16.74 4.87 -19.86
N CYS A 151 -16.70 3.54 -19.72
CA CYS A 151 -17.67 2.65 -20.36
C CYS A 151 -19.12 2.95 -19.94
N ALA A 152 -19.34 3.29 -18.66
CA ALA A 152 -20.64 3.74 -18.17
C ALA A 152 -21.08 5.09 -18.79
N ARG A 153 -20.15 6.00 -19.11
CA ARG A 153 -20.49 7.31 -19.66
C ARG A 153 -20.87 7.26 -21.12
N ASP A 154 -20.07 6.56 -21.92
CA ASP A 154 -20.14 6.65 -23.39
C ASP A 154 -20.82 5.44 -24.03
N ALA A 155 -21.20 4.42 -23.23
CA ALA A 155 -21.77 3.15 -23.69
C ALA A 155 -20.93 2.42 -24.75
N THR A 156 -19.68 2.85 -24.93
CA THR A 156 -18.70 2.29 -25.85
C THR A 156 -17.44 1.93 -25.07
N TRP A 157 -16.86 0.78 -25.39
CA TRP A 157 -15.56 0.38 -24.86
C TRP A 157 -14.51 1.14 -25.68
N SER A 158 -13.89 2.17 -25.10
CA SER A 158 -12.80 2.84 -25.80
C SER A 158 -11.60 1.89 -25.87
N HIS A 159 -11.31 1.37 -27.05
CA HIS A 159 -10.17 0.48 -27.30
C HIS A 159 -8.82 1.23 -27.29
N ASN A 160 -8.84 2.54 -27.06
CA ASN A 160 -7.64 3.36 -27.01
C ASN A 160 -6.84 3.03 -25.74
N GLY A 161 -5.53 2.89 -25.91
CA GLY A 161 -4.56 2.59 -24.84
C GLY A 161 -4.43 3.66 -23.75
N ASP A 162 -5.37 4.60 -23.66
CA ASP A 162 -5.37 5.70 -22.69
C ASP A 162 -5.36 5.17 -21.25
N TYR A 163 -6.02 4.03 -20.96
CA TYR A 163 -5.98 3.41 -19.63
C TYR A 163 -4.63 2.77 -19.31
N VAL A 164 -3.89 2.32 -20.33
CA VAL A 164 -2.53 1.81 -20.16
C VAL A 164 -1.59 2.97 -19.82
N LEU A 165 -1.78 4.14 -20.44
CA LEU A 165 -1.03 5.35 -20.08
C LEU A 165 -1.35 5.82 -18.66
N VAL A 166 -2.64 5.81 -18.27
CA VAL A 166 -3.04 6.13 -16.89
C VAL A 166 -2.45 5.15 -15.89
N PHE A 167 -2.46 3.85 -16.21
CA PHE A 167 -1.82 2.83 -15.39
C PHE A 167 -0.32 3.10 -15.24
N ILE A 168 0.42 3.23 -16.34
CA ILE A 168 1.87 3.52 -16.32
C ILE A 168 2.16 4.79 -15.52
N ALA A 169 1.40 5.86 -15.74
CA ALA A 169 1.57 7.12 -15.02
C ALA A 169 1.29 6.95 -13.52
N ALA A 170 0.29 6.15 -13.13
CA ALA A 170 -0.01 5.86 -11.74
C ALA A 170 1.12 5.05 -11.08
N GLU A 171 1.69 4.06 -11.77
CA GLU A 171 2.83 3.28 -11.26
C GLU A 171 4.07 4.17 -11.06
N ILE A 172 4.39 5.01 -12.05
CA ILE A 172 5.50 5.97 -11.95
C ILE A 172 5.24 6.95 -10.79
N ALA A 173 4.02 7.47 -10.67
CA ALA A 173 3.65 8.36 -9.58
C ALA A 173 3.75 7.67 -8.22
N ALA A 174 3.41 6.39 -8.10
CA ALA A 174 3.56 5.61 -6.87
C ALA A 174 5.03 5.49 -6.45
N LEU A 175 5.93 5.23 -7.40
CA LEU A 175 7.38 5.17 -7.15
C LEU A 175 7.90 6.54 -6.68
N ILE A 176 7.56 7.61 -7.39
CA ILE A 176 7.98 8.97 -7.02
C ILE A 176 7.43 9.35 -5.64
N LEU A 177 6.15 9.09 -5.40
CA LEU A 177 5.50 9.42 -4.14
C LEU A 177 6.14 8.70 -2.96
N GLY A 178 6.41 7.40 -3.08
CA GLY A 178 7.05 6.64 -2.01
C GLY A 178 8.47 7.13 -1.72
N VAL A 179 9.24 7.49 -2.75
CA VAL A 179 10.57 8.12 -2.57
C VAL A 179 10.44 9.46 -1.85
N LEU A 180 9.54 10.34 -2.28
CA LEU A 180 9.34 11.66 -1.66
C LEU A 180 8.90 11.53 -0.20
N VAL A 181 7.93 10.66 0.10
CA VAL A 181 7.46 10.42 1.47
C VAL A 181 8.59 9.84 2.33
N GLY A 182 9.36 8.88 1.80
CA GLY A 182 10.47 8.29 2.52
C GLY A 182 11.55 9.31 2.89
N ILE A 183 11.92 10.18 1.94
CA ILE A 183 12.89 11.26 2.17
C ILE A 183 12.36 12.26 3.21
N LEU A 184 11.12 12.73 3.06
CA LEU A 184 10.54 13.70 3.99
C LEU A 184 10.43 13.13 5.42
N ALA A 185 10.05 11.85 5.54
CA ALA A 185 9.95 11.19 6.84
C ALA A 185 11.33 10.96 7.47
N TRP A 186 12.33 10.57 6.68
CA TRP A 186 13.70 10.43 7.16
C TRP A 186 14.24 11.77 7.68
N ILE A 187 14.02 12.87 6.94
CA ILE A 187 14.39 14.23 7.39
C ILE A 187 13.65 14.58 8.69
N ALA A 188 12.34 14.31 8.77
CA ALA A 188 11.57 14.63 9.97
C ALA A 188 12.05 13.83 11.20
N ILE A 189 12.34 12.55 11.05
CA ILE A 189 12.90 11.71 12.13
C ILE A 189 14.27 12.23 12.54
N ALA A 190 15.15 12.56 11.59
CA ALA A 190 16.48 13.09 11.91
C ALA A 190 16.45 14.48 12.61
N LEU A 191 15.40 15.27 12.40
CA LEU A 191 15.26 16.60 12.99
C LEU A 191 14.52 16.61 14.34
N PHE A 192 13.64 15.64 14.58
CA PHE A 192 12.69 15.67 15.71
C PHE A 192 12.63 14.37 16.55
N GLY A 193 13.27 13.29 16.10
CA GLY A 193 13.42 12.04 16.84
C GLY A 193 14.66 12.04 17.72
#